data_AF-A0A293M868-F1
#
_entry.id   AF-A0A293M868-F1
#
_cell.length_a   1.000
_cell.length_b   1.000
_cell.length_c   1.000
_cell.angle_alpha   90.00
_cell.angle_beta   90.00
_cell.angle_gamma   90.00
#
_symmetry.space_group_name_H-M   'P 1'
#
loop_
_entity.id
_entity.type
_entity.pdbx_description
1 polymer ?
#
loop_
_entity_poly.entity_id
_entity_poly.type
_entity_poly.pdbx_seq_one_letter_code
_entity_poly.pdbx_strand_id
1 'polypeptide(L)'
;MVALGTRNDLSPTTVMSEGLKNIVAAMEKHGVKRISCIMSSFLFWERSKVPTQYKAVTEDHERMYEVIKASRTEWIAAFPPHISDEPARGDYILRNNAPVGRVIAKQDLAEIMVKVLTMDELPVLGTVQGPHSI
;
A
#
# COMPACT_ATOMS: atom_id res chain seq x y z
N MET A 1 6.03 -0.49 9.79
CA MET A 1 5.16 -0.92 8.68
C MET A 1 3.70 -0.84 9.12
N VAL A 2 2.81 -0.37 8.25
CA VAL A 2 1.37 -0.27 8.47
C VAL A 2 0.64 -1.05 7.39
N ALA A 3 -0.17 -2.02 7.81
CA ALA A 3 -1.00 -2.88 6.97
C ALA A 3 -2.42 -2.93 7.57
N LEU A 4 -3.16 -1.83 7.43
CA LEU A 4 -4.54 -1.73 7.91
C LEU A 4 -5.50 -2.23 6.83
N GLY A 5 -6.61 -2.84 7.27
CA GLY A 5 -7.64 -3.32 6.37
C GLY A 5 -8.89 -3.72 7.15
N THR A 6 -9.97 -3.99 6.43
CA THR A 6 -11.29 -4.30 6.98
C THR A 6 -11.63 -5.80 6.92
N ARG A 7 -10.61 -6.66 6.81
CA ARG A 7 -10.76 -8.10 6.59
C ARG A 7 -11.61 -8.35 5.32
N ASN A 8 -12.82 -8.87 5.49
CA ASN A 8 -13.74 -9.20 4.40
C ASN A 8 -14.90 -8.19 4.30
N ASP A 9 -14.95 -7.20 5.18
CA ASP A 9 -15.97 -6.16 5.16
C ASP A 9 -15.60 -5.09 4.14
N LEU A 10 -16.44 -4.92 3.12
CA LEU A 10 -16.25 -3.95 2.05
C LEU A 10 -17.24 -2.78 2.14
N SER A 11 -17.94 -2.63 3.27
CA SER A 11 -18.85 -1.52 3.52
C SER A 11 -18.09 -0.17 3.67
N PRO A 12 -18.79 0.98 3.56
CA PRO A 12 -18.21 2.29 3.86
C PRO A 12 -17.45 2.31 5.18
N THR A 13 -16.20 2.76 5.15
CA THR A 13 -15.27 2.67 6.28
C THR A 13 -14.36 3.88 6.37
N THR A 14 -13.86 4.18 7.57
CA THR A 14 -12.78 5.15 7.81
C THR A 14 -11.60 4.55 8.59
N VAL A 15 -11.62 3.23 8.80
CA VAL A 15 -10.68 2.53 9.69
C VAL A 15 -9.23 2.74 9.28
N MET A 16 -8.93 2.74 7.98
CA MET A 16 -7.56 2.81 7.48
C MET A 16 -7.03 4.24 7.56
N SER A 17 -7.85 5.22 7.17
CA SER A 17 -7.46 6.63 7.22
C SER A 17 -7.36 7.17 8.65
N GLU A 18 -8.36 6.92 9.51
CA GLU A 18 -8.31 7.30 10.92
C GLU A 18 -7.23 6.54 11.69
N GLY A 19 -7.07 5.24 11.41
CA GLY A 19 -5.97 4.45 11.96
C GLY A 19 -4.61 5.04 11.64
N LEU A 20 -4.38 5.42 10.38
CA LEU A 20 -3.13 6.06 9.99
C LEU A 20 -2.95 7.44 10.62
N LYS A 21 -4.00 8.27 10.73
CA LYS A 21 -3.92 9.58 11.42
C LYS A 21 -3.39 9.43 12.85
N ASN A 22 -3.90 8.45 13.58
CA ASN A 22 -3.45 8.16 14.93
C ASN A 22 -1.98 7.70 14.97
N ILE A 23 -1.58 6.85 14.01
CA ILE A 23 -0.20 6.36 13.91
C ILE A 23 0.77 7.51 13.63
N VAL A 24 0.50 8.37 12.64
CA VAL A 24 1.42 9.46 12.29
C VAL A 24 1.52 10.50 13.41
N ALA A 25 0.42 10.77 14.12
CA ALA A 25 0.44 11.65 15.29
C ALA A 25 1.30 11.06 16.44
N ALA A 26 1.19 9.76 16.68
CA ALA A 26 2.03 9.07 17.66
C ALA A 26 3.51 9.07 17.24
N MET A 27 3.80 8.85 15.95
CA MET A 27 5.16 8.90 15.42
C MET A 27 5.79 10.27 15.63
N GLU A 28 5.07 11.36 15.33
CA GLU A 28 5.54 12.73 15.58
C GLU A 28 5.84 12.96 17.06
N LYS A 29 4.91 12.57 17.94
CA LYS A 29 5.07 12.68 19.40
C LYS A 29 6.30 11.93 19.93
N HIS A 30 6.63 10.79 19.34
CA HIS A 30 7.70 9.91 19.80
C HIS A 30 8.99 9.99 18.96
N GLY A 31 9.07 10.91 17.99
CA GLY A 31 10.26 11.11 17.17
C GLY A 31 10.56 9.95 16.21
N VAL A 32 9.55 9.12 15.87
CA VAL A 32 9.70 8.06 14.86
C VAL A 32 9.64 8.70 13.48
N LYS A 33 10.70 8.54 12.69
CA LYS A 33 10.87 9.31 11.45
C LYS A 33 10.30 8.65 10.20
N ARG A 34 10.38 7.32 10.11
CA ARG A 34 10.14 6.57 8.87
C ARG A 34 9.01 5.56 8.98
N ILE A 35 8.14 5.49 7.97
CA ILE A 35 7.00 4.57 7.90
C ILE A 35 6.81 4.02 6.48
N SER A 36 6.42 2.75 6.38
CA SER A 36 5.97 2.12 5.15
C SER A 36 4.50 1.72 5.29
N CYS A 37 3.65 2.07 4.32
CA CYS A 37 2.19 1.86 4.34
C CYS A 37 1.75 1.03 3.13
N ILE A 38 0.88 0.05 3.35
CA ILE A 38 0.21 -0.71 2.28
C ILE A 38 -1.14 -0.08 1.99
N MET A 39 -1.43 0.15 0.71
CA MET A 39 -2.73 0.57 0.18
C MET A 39 -3.11 -0.36 -0.98
N SER A 40 -3.81 0.15 -2.00
CA SER A 40 -4.26 -0.65 -3.15
C SER A 40 -3.86 -0.04 -4.49
N SER A 41 -3.58 -0.90 -5.48
CA SER A 41 -3.33 -0.47 -6.86
C SER A 41 -4.52 0.24 -7.50
N PHE A 42 -5.73 0.08 -6.94
CA PHE A 42 -6.92 0.79 -7.39
C PHE A 42 -6.77 2.32 -7.31
N LEU A 43 -5.83 2.85 -6.52
CA LEU A 43 -5.52 4.28 -6.50
C LEU A 43 -4.98 4.79 -7.85
N PHE A 44 -4.39 3.91 -8.68
CA PHE A 44 -3.95 4.23 -10.04
C PHE A 44 -5.04 4.05 -11.11
N TRP A 45 -6.22 3.55 -10.74
CA TRP A 45 -7.28 3.26 -11.70
C TRP A 45 -8.22 4.45 -11.84
N GLU A 46 -8.77 4.64 -13.04
CA GLU A 46 -9.96 5.48 -13.19
C GLU A 46 -11.06 4.98 -12.26
N ARG A 47 -11.71 5.88 -11.52
CA ARG A 47 -12.73 5.51 -10.52
C ARG A 47 -13.92 4.75 -11.11
N SER A 48 -14.22 4.98 -12.38
CA SER A 48 -15.23 4.23 -13.15
C SER A 48 -14.87 2.76 -13.38
N LYS A 49 -13.58 2.40 -13.33
CA LYS A 49 -13.06 1.04 -13.57
C LYS A 49 -12.84 0.24 -12.28
N VAL A 50 -12.91 0.88 -11.11
CA VAL A 50 -12.85 0.18 -9.81
C VAL A 50 -14.13 -0.63 -9.61
N PRO A 51 -14.07 -1.95 -9.34
CA PRO A 51 -15.27 -2.75 -9.12
C PRO A 51 -16.11 -2.19 -7.97
N THR A 52 -17.43 -2.16 -8.14
CA THR A 52 -18.37 -1.45 -7.25
C THR A 52 -18.19 -1.82 -5.78
N GLN A 53 -17.97 -3.10 -5.48
CA GLN A 53 -17.77 -3.58 -4.11
C GLN A 53 -16.51 -3.04 -3.44
N TYR A 54 -15.49 -2.60 -4.19
CA TYR A 54 -14.25 -2.06 -3.62
C TYR A 54 -14.23 -0.54 -3.54
N LYS A 55 -15.26 0.17 -4.04
CA LYS A 55 -15.27 1.64 -4.09
C LYS A 55 -15.10 2.27 -2.71
N ALA A 56 -15.92 1.87 -1.75
CA ALA A 56 -15.87 2.36 -0.37
C ALA A 56 -14.49 2.18 0.29
N VAL A 57 -13.88 1.00 0.12
CA VAL A 57 -12.55 0.71 0.67
C VAL A 57 -11.45 1.47 -0.09
N THR A 58 -11.62 1.67 -1.40
CA THR A 58 -10.70 2.47 -2.22
C THR A 58 -10.73 3.94 -1.81
N GLU A 59 -11.93 4.50 -1.56
CA GLU A 59 -12.11 5.85 -1.05
C GLU A 59 -11.42 6.05 0.30
N ASP A 60 -11.40 5.03 1.17
CA ASP A 60 -10.67 5.13 2.44
C ASP A 60 -9.15 5.01 2.27
N HIS A 61 -8.67 4.19 1.33
CA HIS A 61 -7.26 4.20 0.95
C HIS A 61 -6.83 5.56 0.36
N GLU A 62 -7.70 6.24 -0.39
CA GLU A 62 -7.44 7.60 -0.89
C GLU A 62 -7.27 8.57 0.28
N ARG A 63 -8.20 8.56 1.25
CA ARG A 63 -8.06 9.37 2.47
C ARG A 63 -6.80 9.02 3.26
N MET A 64 -6.48 7.74 3.38
CA MET A 64 -5.25 7.27 4.02
C MET A 64 -4.00 7.80 3.29
N TYR A 65 -4.04 7.86 1.95
CA TYR A 65 -2.96 8.42 1.14
C TYR A 65 -2.81 9.94 1.30
N GLU A 66 -3.92 10.67 1.46
CA GLU A 66 -3.84 12.09 1.81
C GLU A 66 -3.22 12.31 3.19
N VAL A 67 -3.51 11.46 4.18
CA VAL A 67 -2.95 11.53 5.55
C VAL A 67 -1.42 11.32 5.55
N ILE A 68 -0.98 10.15 5.09
CA ILE A 68 0.15 10.01 4.16
C ILE A 68 1.01 11.23 3.84
N LYS A 69 0.64 11.81 2.70
CA LYS A 69 1.29 12.93 2.02
C LYS A 69 1.34 14.20 2.86
N ALA A 70 0.34 14.43 3.71
CA ALA A 70 0.29 15.61 4.58
C ALA A 70 1.17 15.47 5.84
N SER A 71 1.63 14.26 6.17
CA SER A 71 2.46 14.03 7.34
C SER A 71 3.89 14.56 7.16
N ARG A 72 4.55 14.86 8.29
CA ARG A 72 5.99 15.21 8.33
C ARG A 72 6.91 13.98 8.37
N THR A 73 6.34 12.78 8.37
CA THR A 73 7.11 11.55 8.41
C THR A 73 7.77 11.30 7.05
N GLU A 74 8.94 10.71 7.06
CA GLU A 74 9.48 10.09 5.86
C GLU A 74 8.65 8.84 5.56
N TRP A 75 8.06 8.75 4.38
CA TRP A 75 7.10 7.70 4.10
C TRP A 75 7.35 7.00 2.78
N ILE A 76 6.92 5.74 2.76
CA ILE A 76 6.79 4.93 1.57
C ILE A 76 5.37 4.39 1.51
N ALA A 77 4.68 4.59 0.38
CA ALA A 77 3.39 3.98 0.12
C ALA A 77 3.57 2.89 -0.94
N ALA A 78 3.16 1.67 -0.62
CA ALA A 78 3.07 0.54 -1.53
C ALA A 78 1.62 0.34 -1.96
N PHE A 79 1.39 0.09 -3.24
CA PHE A 79 0.03 0.02 -3.81
C PHE A 79 -0.30 -1.35 -4.39
N PRO A 80 -0.06 -2.50 -3.71
CA PRO A 80 -0.14 -3.87 -4.25
C PRO A 80 -1.34 -4.14 -5.18
N PRO A 81 -1.16 -5.00 -6.20
CA PRO A 81 -2.27 -5.51 -6.99
C PRO A 81 -2.97 -6.59 -6.14
N HIS A 82 -3.57 -7.61 -6.74
CA HIS A 82 -4.12 -8.70 -5.94
C HIS A 82 -3.03 -9.36 -5.07
N ILE A 83 -3.28 -9.52 -3.78
CA ILE A 83 -2.36 -10.20 -2.85
C ILE A 83 -2.80 -11.66 -2.78
N SER A 84 -1.91 -12.57 -3.17
CA SER A 84 -2.18 -14.02 -3.16
C SER A 84 -1.50 -14.74 -1.99
N ASP A 85 -2.02 -15.93 -1.70
CA ASP A 85 -1.46 -16.89 -0.75
C ASP A 85 -0.42 -17.84 -1.37
N GLU A 86 -0.12 -17.67 -2.66
CA GLU A 86 0.92 -18.42 -3.37
C GLU A 86 2.30 -18.23 -2.70
N PRO A 87 3.23 -19.20 -2.82
CA PRO A 87 4.58 -19.05 -2.30
C PRO A 87 5.31 -17.82 -2.87
N ALA A 88 6.21 -17.26 -2.05
CA ALA A 88 7.13 -16.21 -2.47
C ALA A 88 7.95 -16.66 -3.68
N ARG A 89 8.12 -15.76 -4.66
CA ARG A 89 8.98 -16.02 -5.83
C ARG A 89 10.29 -15.26 -5.76
N GLY A 90 10.35 -14.14 -5.05
CA GLY A 90 11.55 -13.32 -4.91
C GLY A 90 11.97 -12.56 -6.18
N ASP A 91 11.22 -12.66 -7.27
CA ASP A 91 11.50 -12.04 -8.58
C ASP A 91 10.62 -10.81 -8.86
N TYR A 92 10.18 -10.12 -7.80
CA TYR A 92 9.30 -8.96 -7.90
C TYR A 92 10.00 -7.73 -8.49
N ILE A 93 9.25 -6.93 -9.25
CA ILE A 93 9.69 -5.63 -9.79
C ILE A 93 9.08 -4.52 -8.94
N LEU A 94 9.81 -3.42 -8.74
CA LEU A 94 9.30 -2.20 -8.14
C LEU A 94 9.24 -1.10 -9.22
N ARG A 95 8.12 -0.39 -9.34
CA ARG A 95 7.94 0.72 -10.29
C ARG A 95 7.49 1.98 -9.59
N ASN A 96 8.10 3.11 -9.90
CA ASN A 96 7.72 4.39 -9.32
C ASN A 96 6.53 5.02 -10.08
N ASN A 97 5.53 5.51 -9.34
CA ASN A 97 4.38 6.26 -9.84
C ASN A 97 3.61 5.57 -10.97
N ALA A 98 3.63 4.24 -11.00
CA ALA A 98 2.91 3.44 -11.99
C ALA A 98 2.44 2.11 -11.39
N PRO A 99 1.26 1.61 -11.81
CA PRO A 99 0.87 0.25 -11.50
C PRO A 99 1.73 -0.73 -12.31
N VAL A 100 2.06 -1.88 -11.75
CA VAL A 100 2.67 -2.98 -12.50
C VAL A 100 2.16 -4.34 -11.99
N GLY A 101 1.91 -5.20 -12.97
CA GLY A 101 1.30 -6.53 -12.88
C GLY A 101 0.00 -6.64 -12.10
N ARG A 102 -0.38 -7.89 -11.82
CA ARG A 102 -1.74 -8.26 -11.43
C ARG A 102 -1.82 -8.99 -10.09
N VAL A 103 -0.71 -9.58 -9.64
CA VAL A 103 -0.67 -10.37 -8.41
C VAL A 103 0.71 -10.27 -7.75
N ILE A 104 0.72 -10.30 -6.42
CA ILE A 104 1.94 -10.41 -5.60
C ILE A 104 1.69 -11.40 -4.45
N ALA A 105 2.67 -12.25 -4.15
CA ALA A 105 2.60 -13.11 -2.96
C ALA A 105 2.66 -12.25 -1.68
N LYS A 106 1.89 -12.60 -0.66
CA LYS A 106 1.89 -11.87 0.62
C LYS A 106 3.28 -11.79 1.27
N GLN A 107 4.11 -12.83 1.10
CA GLN A 107 5.47 -12.87 1.65
C GLN A 107 6.41 -11.94 0.88
N ASP A 108 6.33 -11.90 -0.46
CA ASP A 108 7.11 -10.95 -1.28
C ASP A 108 6.72 -9.50 -0.92
N LEU A 109 5.42 -9.23 -0.73
CA LEU A 109 4.95 -7.91 -0.28
C LEU A 109 5.54 -7.56 1.10
N ALA A 110 5.50 -8.49 2.06
CA ALA A 110 6.06 -8.27 3.40
C ALA A 110 7.56 -7.96 3.35
N GLU A 111 8.31 -8.69 2.52
CA GLU A 111 9.74 -8.46 2.30
C GLU A 111 10.02 -7.05 1.75
N ILE A 112 9.27 -6.63 0.72
CA ILE A 112 9.34 -5.26 0.18
C ILE A 112 9.14 -4.23 1.30
N MET A 113 8.07 -4.38 2.09
CA MET A 113 7.70 -3.39 3.11
C MET A 113 8.73 -3.22 4.23
N VAL A 114 9.56 -4.24 4.47
CA VAL A 114 10.69 -4.19 5.41
C VAL A 114 11.93 -3.59 4.74
N LYS A 115 12.32 -4.09 3.56
CA LYS A 115 13.52 -3.63 2.84
C LYS A 115 13.54 -2.13 2.62
N VAL A 116 12.38 -1.56 2.31
CA VAL A 116 12.28 -0.14 1.94
C VAL A 116 12.43 0.82 3.10
N LEU A 117 12.33 0.31 4.34
CA LEU A 117 12.63 1.08 5.54
C LEU A 117 14.13 1.29 5.73
N THR A 118 14.99 0.47 5.10
CA THR A 118 16.44 0.53 5.23
C THR A 118 17.14 1.00 3.95
N MET A 119 16.39 1.40 2.92
CA MET A 119 16.95 1.99 1.71
C MET A 119 17.31 3.46 1.95
N ASP A 120 18.48 3.87 1.45
CA ASP A 120 18.95 5.26 1.52
C ASP A 120 18.29 6.15 0.46
N GLU A 121 18.01 5.57 -0.72
CA GLU A 121 17.16 6.16 -1.75
C GLU A 121 15.83 5.42 -1.78
N LEU A 122 14.74 6.15 -1.59
CA LEU A 122 13.38 5.59 -1.66
C LEU A 122 12.94 5.50 -3.13
N PRO A 123 12.91 4.32 -3.77
CA PRO A 123 12.00 4.14 -4.88
C PRO A 123 10.59 4.28 -4.30
N VAL A 124 9.83 5.30 -4.72
CA VAL A 124 8.40 5.36 -4.40
C VAL A 124 7.75 4.09 -4.95
N LEU A 125 7.16 3.26 -4.09
CA LEU A 125 6.88 1.85 -4.41
C LEU A 125 5.50 1.65 -5.05
N GLY A 126 5.48 1.47 -6.35
CA GLY A 126 4.42 0.75 -7.06
C GLY A 126 4.73 -0.75 -7.16
N THR A 127 3.78 -1.48 -7.72
CA THR A 127 3.52 -2.92 -7.57
C THR A 127 4.37 -3.88 -8.40
N VAL A 128 3.94 -5.12 -8.73
CA VAL A 128 4.75 -6.25 -9.26
C VAL A 128 4.19 -6.89 -10.54
N GLN A 129 5.04 -7.14 -11.56
CA GLN A 129 4.88 -8.19 -12.60
C GLN A 129 6.19 -8.97 -12.79
N GLY A 130 6.15 -10.31 -12.76
CA GLY A 130 7.15 -11.20 -13.37
C GLY A 130 6.59 -11.81 -14.68
N PRO A 131 7.43 -12.31 -15.60
CA PRO A 131 7.02 -12.63 -16.96
C PRO A 131 6.29 -14.00 -17.08
N HIS A 132 5.37 -14.06 -18.05
CA HIS A 132 4.71 -15.22 -18.70
C HIS A 132 3.36 -15.78 -18.16
N SER A 133 2.32 -15.45 -18.95
CA SER A 133 1.23 -16.26 -19.54
C SER A 133 0.76 -17.57 -18.89
N ILE A 134 -0.56 -17.68 -18.62
CA ILE A 134 -1.56 -18.25 -19.55
C ILE A 134 -2.81 -17.36 -19.51
#